data_AF-A0A7T9UIP2-F1
#
_entry.id   AF-A0A7T9UIP2-F1
#
_cell.length_a   1.000
_cell.length_b   1.000
_cell.length_c   1.000
_cell.angle_alpha   90.00
_cell.angle_beta   90.00
_cell.angle_gamma   90.00
#
_symmetry.space_group_name_H-M   'P 1'
#
loop_
_entity.id
_entity.type
_entity.pdbx_description
1 polymer ?
#
loop_
_entity_poly.entity_id
_entity_poly.type
_entity_poly.pdbx_seq_one_letter_code
_entity_poly.pdbx_strand_id
1 'polypeptide(L)'
;MSIKIKFLSVVFLPLLTACVGNMNPTGGNSSPDYPFFITTQAQIVKNIAVPIGTKLVYQEQPFKQGKQDRLMSETKLTAIEFPHDQTIIWGGVPITSINKFFNSEMHGYTVYADFKRLPNTQRNRFNQLWQSCNDSLGITVKNTDDWSFNKENIADIESCSVNYQRYFKNNPKQQYFLDQLHQALNQVNES
;
A
#
# COMPACT_ATOMS: atom_id res chain seq x y z
N MET A 1 -65.95 50.07 -30.32
CA MET A 1 -65.67 48.67 -29.97
C MET A 1 -64.20 48.41 -30.29
N SER A 2 -63.34 48.41 -29.27
CA SER A 2 -61.89 48.19 -29.44
C SER A 2 -61.42 47.23 -28.35
N ILE A 3 -61.11 46.00 -28.75
CA ILE A 3 -60.58 44.94 -27.88
C ILE A 3 -59.08 45.16 -27.75
N LYS A 4 -58.61 45.50 -26.55
CA LYS A 4 -57.18 45.56 -26.23
C LYS A 4 -56.69 44.15 -25.87
N ILE A 5 -55.95 43.52 -26.78
CA ILE A 5 -55.25 42.26 -26.54
C ILE A 5 -54.00 42.58 -25.71
N LYS A 6 -53.95 42.12 -24.46
CA LYS A 6 -52.73 42.15 -23.64
C LYS A 6 -51.87 40.95 -24.03
N PHE A 7 -50.71 41.20 -24.62
CA PHE A 7 -49.66 40.20 -24.80
C PHE A 7 -49.13 39.78 -23.42
N LEU A 8 -49.36 38.51 -23.06
CA LEU A 8 -48.79 37.89 -21.88
C LEU A 8 -47.42 37.31 -22.28
N SER A 9 -46.34 38.02 -21.97
CA SER A 9 -44.98 37.50 -22.14
C SER A 9 -44.73 36.39 -21.12
N VAL A 10 -44.77 35.13 -21.56
CA VAL A 10 -44.34 33.98 -20.77
C VAL A 10 -42.82 33.90 -20.86
N VAL A 11 -42.15 34.33 -19.79
CA VAL A 11 -40.70 34.12 -19.62
C VAL A 11 -40.49 32.66 -19.21
N PHE A 12 -39.96 31.84 -20.13
CA PHE A 12 -39.52 30.47 -19.85
C PHE A 12 -38.18 30.54 -19.11
N LEU A 13 -38.20 30.34 -17.79
CA LEU A 13 -36.98 30.12 -17.00
C LEU A 13 -36.50 28.68 -17.22
N PRO A 14 -35.25 28.44 -17.67
CA PRO A 14 -34.68 27.11 -17.65
C PRO A 14 -34.47 26.70 -16.18
N LEU A 15 -35.18 25.65 -15.76
CA LEU A 15 -34.90 24.93 -14.52
C LEU A 15 -33.51 24.30 -14.66
N LEU A 16 -32.48 25.01 -14.19
CA LEU A 16 -31.20 24.39 -13.86
C LEU A 16 -31.47 23.43 -12.70
N THR A 17 -31.76 22.18 -13.01
CA THR A 17 -31.66 21.10 -12.04
C THR A 17 -30.19 21.03 -11.66
N ALA A 18 -29.83 21.68 -10.55
CA ALA A 18 -28.59 21.41 -9.87
C ALA A 18 -28.61 19.90 -9.59
N CYS A 19 -27.79 19.13 -10.32
CA CYS A 19 -27.42 17.81 -9.88
C CYS A 19 -26.71 18.02 -8.54
N VAL A 20 -27.47 17.93 -7.46
CA VAL A 20 -26.91 17.83 -6.12
C VAL A 20 -26.19 16.48 -6.15
N GLY A 21 -24.91 16.53 -6.52
CA GLY A 21 -24.02 15.40 -6.43
C GLY A 21 -24.14 14.88 -5.01
N ASN A 22 -24.46 13.59 -4.89
CA ASN A 22 -24.60 12.88 -3.64
C ASN A 22 -23.31 13.08 -2.81
N MET A 23 -23.29 14.09 -1.94
CA MET A 23 -22.18 14.36 -1.04
C MET A 23 -22.32 13.44 0.17
N ASN A 24 -22.12 12.14 -0.05
CA ASN A 24 -21.80 11.25 1.04
C ASN A 24 -20.29 11.46 1.36
N PRO A 25 -19.92 11.92 2.57
CA PRO A 25 -18.51 12.07 2.96
C PRO A 25 -17.77 10.73 3.01
N THR A 26 -18.52 9.63 2.97
CA THR A 26 -18.01 8.32 2.54
C THR A 26 -18.31 8.17 1.06
N GLY A 27 -17.31 8.44 0.19
CA GLY A 27 -17.44 8.16 -1.24
C GLY A 27 -18.01 6.76 -1.48
N GLY A 28 -18.76 6.58 -2.57
CA GLY A 28 -19.52 5.37 -2.90
C GLY A 28 -18.84 4.08 -2.42
N ASN A 29 -19.64 3.24 -1.74
CA ASN A 29 -19.26 2.11 -0.89
C ASN A 29 -18.59 0.92 -1.62
N SER A 30 -17.94 1.16 -2.74
CA SER A 30 -17.20 0.18 -3.53
C SER A 30 -15.72 0.51 -3.44
N SER A 31 -14.92 -0.43 -2.93
CA SER A 31 -13.46 -0.36 -3.03
C SER A 31 -13.08 -0.12 -4.50
N PRO A 32 -12.12 0.78 -4.79
CA PRO A 32 -11.71 1.05 -6.16
C PRO A 32 -11.24 -0.24 -6.85
N ASP A 33 -11.71 -0.48 -8.08
CA ASP A 33 -11.25 -1.62 -8.90
C ASP A 33 -9.90 -1.28 -9.55
N TYR A 34 -8.85 -1.25 -8.72
CA TYR A 34 -7.51 -0.93 -9.15
C TYR A 34 -7.01 -1.89 -10.23
N PRO A 35 -6.34 -1.39 -11.29
CA PRO A 35 -5.74 -2.26 -12.28
C PRO A 35 -4.67 -3.15 -11.65
N PHE A 36 -4.64 -4.43 -12.02
CA PHE A 36 -3.63 -5.38 -11.54
C PHE A 36 -3.19 -6.36 -12.62
N PHE A 37 -1.98 -6.90 -12.48
CA PHE A 37 -1.44 -7.95 -13.34
C PHE A 37 -1.05 -9.17 -12.50
N ILE A 38 -1.30 -10.37 -13.00
CA ILE A 38 -0.82 -11.62 -12.39
C ILE A 38 0.39 -12.11 -13.19
N THR A 39 1.53 -12.28 -12.53
CA THR A 39 2.75 -12.74 -13.20
C THR A 39 2.58 -14.16 -13.77
N THR A 40 2.94 -14.33 -15.05
CA THR A 40 2.86 -15.62 -15.76
C THR A 40 4.18 -16.39 -15.74
N GLN A 41 5.28 -15.71 -15.41
CA GLN A 41 6.62 -16.24 -15.21
C GLN A 41 7.28 -15.53 -14.02
N ALA A 42 8.22 -16.20 -13.36
CA ALA A 42 9.07 -15.56 -12.36
C ALA A 42 9.87 -14.41 -13.02
N GLN A 43 9.94 -13.27 -12.36
CA GLN A 43 10.57 -12.08 -12.91
C GLN A 43 11.02 -11.13 -11.80
N ILE A 44 11.79 -10.10 -12.17
CA ILE A 44 12.18 -9.04 -11.24
C ILE A 44 11.15 -7.91 -11.32
N VAL A 45 10.65 -7.47 -10.17
CA VAL A 45 9.78 -6.29 -10.02
C VAL A 45 10.28 -5.48 -8.83
N LYS A 46 10.56 -4.18 -9.01
CA LYS A 46 11.12 -3.31 -7.95
C LYS A 46 12.35 -3.94 -7.25
N ASN A 47 13.21 -4.58 -8.04
CA ASN A 47 14.41 -5.33 -7.60
C ASN A 47 14.13 -6.57 -6.73
N ILE A 48 12.89 -7.07 -6.69
CA ILE A 48 12.53 -8.32 -6.01
C ILE A 48 12.32 -9.40 -7.05
N ALA A 49 12.92 -10.57 -6.85
CA ALA A 49 12.54 -11.77 -7.60
C ALA A 49 11.16 -12.25 -7.11
N VAL A 50 10.13 -12.03 -7.93
CA VAL A 50 8.76 -12.42 -7.63
C VAL A 50 8.40 -13.72 -8.35
N PRO A 51 7.72 -14.67 -7.69
CA PRO A 51 7.32 -15.90 -8.33
C PRO A 51 6.14 -15.71 -9.30
N ILE A 52 5.84 -16.78 -10.05
CA ILE A 52 4.60 -16.93 -10.84
C ILE A 52 3.38 -16.77 -9.92
N GLY A 53 2.33 -16.13 -10.43
CA GLY A 53 1.08 -15.93 -9.70
C GLY A 53 1.07 -14.72 -8.77
N THR A 54 2.20 -14.01 -8.64
CA THR A 54 2.27 -12.75 -7.88
C THR A 54 1.33 -11.72 -8.49
N LYS A 55 0.51 -11.09 -7.66
CA LYS A 55 -0.40 -10.02 -8.07
C LYS A 55 0.28 -8.67 -7.87
N LEU A 56 0.44 -7.95 -8.97
CA LEU A 56 1.00 -6.61 -9.03
C LEU A 56 -0.16 -5.62 -9.15
N VAL A 57 -0.39 -4.82 -8.13
CA VAL A 57 -1.48 -3.83 -8.09
C VAL A 57 -0.91 -2.46 -8.44
N TYR A 58 -1.62 -1.72 -9.28
CA TYR A 58 -1.21 -0.41 -9.75
C TYR A 58 -2.18 0.67 -9.28
N GLN A 59 -1.71 1.90 -9.19
CA GLN A 59 -2.57 3.06 -8.94
C GLN A 59 -3.65 3.19 -10.02
N GLU A 60 -4.75 3.83 -9.63
CA GLU A 60 -5.86 4.15 -10.53
C GLU A 60 -5.37 4.95 -11.75
N GLN A 61 -5.91 4.57 -12.90
CA GLN A 61 -5.61 5.19 -14.19
C GLN A 61 -6.90 5.26 -15.02
N PRO A 62 -7.07 6.33 -15.83
CA PRO A 62 -8.21 6.43 -16.73
C PRO A 62 -8.33 5.18 -17.63
N PHE A 63 -9.53 4.60 -17.68
CA PHE A 63 -9.85 3.44 -18.54
C PHE A 63 -9.06 2.16 -18.23
N LYS A 64 -8.48 2.04 -17.02
CA LYS A 64 -7.75 0.85 -16.56
C LYS A 64 -8.31 0.39 -15.23
N GLN A 65 -8.99 -0.74 -15.24
CA GLN A 65 -9.63 -1.35 -14.07
C GLN A 65 -9.46 -2.87 -14.13
N GLY A 66 -9.42 -3.51 -12.97
CA GLY A 66 -9.34 -4.96 -12.84
C GLY A 66 -8.09 -5.59 -13.46
N LYS A 67 -8.21 -6.87 -13.86
CA LYS A 67 -7.08 -7.64 -14.40
C LYS A 67 -6.63 -7.08 -15.76
N GLN A 68 -5.33 -6.89 -15.91
CA GLN A 68 -4.68 -6.48 -17.14
C GLN A 68 -4.01 -7.67 -17.83
N ASP A 69 -3.96 -7.64 -19.17
CA ASP A 69 -3.34 -8.70 -19.97
C ASP A 69 -1.80 -8.61 -20.02
N ARG A 70 -1.24 -7.46 -19.64
CA ARG A 70 0.20 -7.16 -19.73
C ARG A 70 0.69 -6.45 -18.48
N LEU A 71 1.96 -6.67 -18.17
CA LEU A 71 2.69 -5.93 -17.14
C LEU A 71 2.59 -4.43 -17.42
N MET A 72 2.23 -3.65 -16.41
CA MET A 72 2.21 -2.19 -16.47
C MET A 72 3.48 -1.59 -15.85
N SER A 73 3.67 -0.29 -16.04
CA SER A 73 4.83 0.43 -15.50
C SER A 73 4.95 0.29 -13.98
N GLU A 74 6.14 -0.07 -13.50
CA GLU A 74 6.48 -0.15 -12.08
C GLU A 74 6.40 1.21 -11.36
N THR A 75 6.52 2.32 -12.09
CA THR A 75 6.32 3.67 -11.53
C THR A 75 4.90 3.88 -11.00
N LYS A 76 3.95 3.05 -11.44
CA LYS A 76 2.55 3.05 -11.03
C LYS A 76 2.23 1.94 -10.03
N LEU A 77 3.20 1.10 -9.67
CA LEU A 77 2.99 -0.01 -8.75
C LEU A 77 2.70 0.50 -7.34
N THR A 78 1.66 -0.05 -6.71
CA THR A 78 1.22 0.28 -5.35
C THR A 78 1.25 -0.93 -4.43
N ALA A 79 1.16 -2.16 -4.94
CA ALA A 79 1.36 -3.35 -4.13
C ALA A 79 1.94 -4.52 -4.92
N ILE A 80 2.67 -5.37 -4.20
CA ILE A 80 3.10 -6.71 -4.62
C ILE A 80 2.47 -7.68 -3.62
N GLU A 81 1.58 -8.55 -4.10
CA GLU A 81 0.90 -9.56 -3.29
C GLU A 81 1.37 -10.95 -3.75
N PHE A 82 2.02 -11.71 -2.87
CA PHE A 82 2.54 -13.03 -3.19
C PHE A 82 1.41 -14.09 -3.20
N PRO A 83 1.53 -15.15 -4.00
CA PRO A 83 0.59 -16.27 -3.99
C PRO A 83 0.43 -16.87 -2.59
N HIS A 84 -0.75 -17.39 -2.25
CA HIS A 84 -0.95 -17.93 -0.91
C HIS A 84 0.01 -19.09 -0.58
N ASP A 85 0.47 -19.86 -1.55
CA ASP A 85 1.40 -20.98 -1.36
C ASP A 85 2.88 -20.59 -1.42
N GLN A 86 3.21 -19.32 -1.71
CA GLN A 86 4.57 -18.85 -1.93
C GLN A 86 4.84 -17.55 -1.19
N THR A 87 5.98 -17.47 -0.51
CA THR A 87 6.41 -16.27 0.23
C THR A 87 7.87 -16.01 -0.07
N ILE A 88 8.27 -14.74 0.00
CA ILE A 88 9.69 -14.41 0.07
C ILE A 88 10.12 -14.30 1.53
N ILE A 89 11.35 -14.69 1.85
CA ILE A 89 11.86 -14.64 3.23
C ILE A 89 12.64 -13.34 3.43
N TRP A 90 12.33 -12.60 4.48
CA TRP A 90 13.06 -11.40 4.87
C TRP A 90 13.27 -11.31 6.37
N GLY A 91 14.51 -11.12 6.81
CA GLY A 91 14.84 -11.14 8.24
C GLY A 91 14.49 -12.49 8.91
N GLY A 92 14.41 -13.57 8.11
CA GLY A 92 13.90 -14.88 8.51
C GLY A 92 12.37 -15.00 8.55
N VAL A 93 11.61 -13.99 8.11
CA VAL A 93 10.14 -13.96 8.17
C VAL A 93 9.53 -14.17 6.78
N PRO A 94 8.52 -15.05 6.64
CA PRO A 94 7.74 -15.17 5.41
C PRO A 94 6.91 -13.93 5.14
N ILE A 95 7.11 -13.29 3.99
CA ILE A 95 6.40 -12.08 3.56
C ILE A 95 5.30 -12.45 2.58
N THR A 96 4.12 -11.87 2.79
CA THR A 96 2.91 -12.10 1.98
C THR A 96 2.60 -10.94 1.04
N SER A 97 2.95 -9.71 1.41
CA SER A 97 2.78 -8.55 0.53
C SER A 97 3.63 -7.36 0.94
N ILE A 98 3.82 -6.46 -0.02
CA ILE A 98 4.49 -5.17 0.12
C ILE A 98 3.59 -4.12 -0.50
N ASN A 99 3.22 -3.10 0.28
CA ASN A 99 2.30 -2.05 -0.15
C ASN A 99 2.99 -0.70 -0.04
N LYS A 100 3.05 0.09 -1.10
CA LYS A 100 3.52 1.47 -1.05
C LYS A 100 2.72 2.27 -0.02
N PHE A 101 3.36 3.17 0.71
CA PHE A 101 2.63 4.09 1.57
C PHE A 101 1.59 4.90 0.78
N PHE A 102 0.41 5.09 1.39
CA PHE A 102 -0.66 5.88 0.79
C PHE A 102 -0.33 7.38 0.78
N ASN A 103 0.42 7.85 1.78
CA ASN A 103 0.89 9.23 1.84
C ASN A 103 2.09 9.39 0.88
N SER A 104 1.93 10.23 -0.14
CA SER A 104 2.97 10.50 -1.14
C SER A 104 4.20 11.20 -0.58
N GLU A 105 4.11 11.84 0.59
CA GLU A 105 5.25 12.45 1.27
C GLU A 105 6.13 11.42 1.98
N MET A 106 5.61 10.22 2.25
CA MET A 106 6.37 9.15 2.89
C MET A 106 7.10 8.32 1.84
N HIS A 107 8.40 8.11 2.05
CA HIS A 107 9.26 7.41 1.11
C HIS A 107 9.48 5.97 1.59
N GLY A 108 8.56 5.07 1.22
CA GLY A 108 8.64 3.70 1.70
C GLY A 108 7.39 2.87 1.44
N TYR A 109 7.29 1.78 2.19
CA TYR A 109 6.26 0.77 2.04
C TYR A 109 5.96 0.04 3.35
N THR A 110 4.77 -0.51 3.42
CA THR A 110 4.31 -1.43 4.46
C THR A 110 4.55 -2.87 4.03
N VAL A 111 5.12 -3.69 4.91
CA VAL A 111 5.39 -5.11 4.68
C VAL A 111 4.50 -5.96 5.59
N TYR A 112 3.88 -6.99 5.00
CA TYR A 112 3.02 -7.93 5.70
C TYR A 112 3.68 -9.30 5.79
N ALA A 113 3.62 -9.89 6.99
CA ALA A 113 4.25 -11.17 7.30
C ALA A 113 3.22 -12.26 7.62
N ASP A 114 3.56 -13.50 7.29
CA ASP A 114 2.87 -14.69 7.78
C ASP A 114 3.72 -15.41 8.85
N PHE A 115 3.58 -14.94 10.10
CA PHE A 115 4.25 -15.56 11.24
C PHE A 115 3.77 -16.98 11.54
N LYS A 116 2.64 -17.45 11.00
CA LYS A 116 2.20 -18.85 11.17
C LYS A 116 3.10 -19.81 10.41
N ARG A 117 3.78 -19.32 9.37
CA ARG A 117 4.75 -20.07 8.57
C ARG A 117 6.18 -19.95 9.05
N LEU A 118 6.44 -19.13 10.08
CA LEU A 118 7.77 -18.96 10.66
C LEU A 118 8.13 -20.19 11.52
N PRO A 119 9.13 -21.01 11.13
CA PRO A 119 9.58 -22.12 11.96
C PRO A 119 10.19 -21.61 13.26
N ASN A 120 9.94 -22.28 14.38
CA ASN A 120 10.54 -21.90 15.67
C ASN A 120 12.08 -21.88 15.64
N THR A 121 12.69 -22.70 14.79
CA THR A 121 14.15 -22.76 14.57
C THR A 121 14.72 -21.53 13.88
N GLN A 122 13.89 -20.72 13.23
CA GLN A 122 14.29 -19.50 12.53
C GLN A 122 14.00 -18.23 13.35
N ARG A 123 13.61 -18.38 14.62
CA ARG A 123 13.38 -17.23 15.51
C ARG A 123 14.69 -16.49 15.78
N ASN A 124 14.64 -15.17 15.65
CA ASN A 124 15.72 -14.26 15.97
C ASN A 124 15.14 -13.01 16.66
N ARG A 125 16.01 -12.11 17.13
CA ARG A 125 15.56 -10.92 17.86
C ARG A 125 14.61 -10.05 17.04
N PHE A 126 14.88 -9.89 15.74
CA PHE A 126 14.07 -9.07 14.84
C PHE A 126 12.66 -9.64 14.70
N ASN A 127 12.53 -10.91 14.34
CA ASN A 127 11.20 -11.50 14.12
C ASN A 127 10.40 -11.69 15.41
N GLN A 128 11.05 -11.82 16.56
CA GLN A 128 10.38 -11.80 17.87
C GLN A 128 9.79 -10.42 18.19
N LEU A 129 10.57 -9.36 17.97
CA LEU A 129 10.10 -7.99 18.17
C LEU A 129 8.95 -7.65 17.21
N TRP A 130 9.11 -7.95 15.92
CA TRP A 130 8.06 -7.72 14.93
C TRP A 130 6.80 -8.53 15.26
N GLN A 131 6.92 -9.82 15.57
CA GLN A 131 5.76 -10.64 15.96
C GLN A 131 5.03 -10.08 17.18
N SER A 132 5.74 -9.44 18.12
CA SER A 132 5.11 -8.84 19.31
C SER A 132 4.20 -7.66 19.01
N CYS A 133 4.36 -6.99 17.85
CA CYS A 133 3.44 -5.97 17.38
C CYS A 133 2.13 -6.56 16.84
N ASN A 134 2.16 -7.84 16.44
CA ASN A 134 1.05 -8.58 15.87
C ASN A 134 0.44 -7.91 14.61
N ASP A 135 1.30 -7.32 13.77
CA ASP A 135 0.88 -6.55 12.59
C ASP A 135 2.03 -6.37 11.59
N SER A 136 1.80 -5.59 10.56
CA SER A 136 2.73 -5.12 9.53
C SER A 136 3.80 -4.13 10.03
N LEU A 137 4.88 -4.01 9.26
CA LEU A 137 5.89 -2.97 9.43
C LEU A 137 5.76 -1.89 8.37
N GLY A 138 5.81 -0.63 8.79
CA GLY A 138 6.14 0.48 7.90
C GLY A 138 7.66 0.64 7.81
N ILE A 139 8.20 0.71 6.60
CA ILE A 139 9.64 0.85 6.33
C ILE A 139 9.85 2.10 5.49
N THR A 140 10.76 2.95 5.93
CA THR A 140 11.24 4.09 5.15
C THR A 140 12.52 3.68 4.42
N VAL A 141 12.66 4.08 3.16
CA VAL A 141 13.78 3.73 2.28
C VAL A 141 14.44 4.96 1.67
N LYS A 142 15.71 4.80 1.24
CA LYS A 142 16.49 5.85 0.57
C LYS A 142 16.10 6.00 -0.91
N ASN A 143 15.83 4.87 -1.57
CA ASN A 143 15.41 4.78 -2.96
C ASN A 143 14.06 4.05 -3.04
N THR A 144 13.02 4.76 -3.50
CA THR A 144 11.65 4.25 -3.61
C THR A 144 11.40 3.41 -4.87
N ASP A 145 12.37 3.33 -5.78
CA ASP A 145 12.36 2.38 -6.89
C ASP A 145 12.92 1.01 -6.52
N ASP A 146 13.54 0.89 -5.36
CA ASP A 146 14.05 -0.35 -4.83
C ASP A 146 13.17 -0.81 -3.65
N TRP A 147 12.30 -1.79 -3.91
CA TRP A 147 11.48 -2.39 -2.85
C TRP A 147 12.12 -3.67 -2.31
N SER A 148 13.30 -4.02 -2.82
CA SER A 148 14.06 -5.11 -2.26
C SER A 148 14.37 -4.83 -0.80
N PHE A 149 14.61 -5.92 -0.09
CA PHE A 149 14.97 -5.90 1.30
C PHE A 149 16.45 -5.60 1.53
N ASN A 150 17.11 -4.96 0.56
CA ASN A 150 18.46 -4.48 0.70
C ASN A 150 18.56 -3.52 1.89
N LYS A 151 19.28 -3.94 2.92
CA LYS A 151 19.47 -3.15 4.15
C LYS A 151 20.18 -1.83 3.92
N GLU A 152 20.98 -1.72 2.85
CA GLU A 152 21.59 -0.43 2.49
C GLU A 152 20.55 0.58 2.03
N ASN A 153 19.43 0.11 1.46
CA ASN A 153 18.32 0.95 1.05
C ASN A 153 17.34 1.24 2.19
N ILE A 154 17.24 0.37 3.19
CA ILE A 154 16.39 0.58 4.37
C ILE A 154 16.97 1.73 5.19
N ALA A 155 16.18 2.78 5.39
CA ALA A 155 16.55 3.95 6.17
C ALA A 155 16.10 3.83 7.63
N ASP A 156 14.88 3.33 7.87
CA ASP A 156 14.34 3.11 9.21
C ASP A 156 13.12 2.18 9.19
N ILE A 157 12.76 1.67 10.37
CA ILE A 157 11.44 1.07 10.62
C ILE A 157 10.53 2.16 11.20
N GLU A 158 9.67 2.68 10.33
CA GLU A 158 8.77 3.80 10.58
C GLU A 158 7.64 3.43 11.54
N SER A 159 7.15 2.19 11.45
CA SER A 159 6.06 1.73 12.30
C SER A 159 6.02 0.21 12.46
N CYS A 160 5.36 -0.22 13.53
CA CYS A 160 5.03 -1.61 13.81
C CYS A 160 3.63 -1.63 14.42
N SER A 161 2.63 -1.96 13.59
CA SER A 161 1.21 -1.68 13.89
C SER A 161 0.91 -0.19 14.13
N VAL A 162 -0.31 0.10 14.58
CA VAL A 162 -0.74 1.41 15.09
C VAL A 162 -0.12 1.74 16.47
N ASN A 163 0.46 0.74 17.13
CA ASN A 163 0.97 0.84 18.51
C ASN A 163 2.34 1.53 18.60
N TYR A 164 3.17 1.40 17.56
CA TYR A 164 4.52 1.95 17.51
C TYR A 164 4.71 2.71 16.21
N GLN A 165 4.84 4.04 16.29
CA GLN A 165 4.96 4.90 15.11
C GLN A 165 5.98 6.01 15.36
N ARG A 166 6.91 6.23 14.42
CA ARG A 166 7.87 7.35 14.46
C ARG A 166 7.20 8.72 14.51
N TYR A 167 5.96 8.82 14.01
CA TYR A 167 5.10 9.99 14.14
C TYR A 167 5.07 10.55 15.59
N PHE A 168 4.97 9.68 16.60
CA PHE A 168 4.93 10.09 18.01
C PHE A 168 6.33 10.30 18.60
N LYS A 169 7.04 11.33 18.12
CA LYS A 169 8.44 11.63 18.47
C LYS A 169 8.68 11.81 19.98
N ASN A 170 7.69 12.32 20.70
CA ASN A 170 7.80 12.58 22.15
C ASN A 170 7.43 11.37 23.02
N ASN A 171 7.11 10.22 22.43
CA ASN A 171 6.85 8.98 23.16
C ASN A 171 8.13 8.13 23.21
N PRO A 172 8.94 8.21 24.27
CA PRO A 172 10.24 7.53 24.33
C PRO A 172 10.10 6.00 24.27
N LYS A 173 8.99 5.44 24.76
CA LYS A 173 8.75 3.98 24.69
C LYS A 173 8.59 3.51 23.25
N GLN A 174 7.87 4.27 22.42
CA GLN A 174 7.70 3.92 21.01
C GLN A 174 8.98 4.08 20.22
N GLN A 175 9.69 5.19 20.43
CA GLN A 175 10.97 5.43 19.75
C GLN A 175 11.99 4.33 20.10
N TYR A 176 12.14 4.02 21.39
CA TYR A 176 13.03 2.95 21.85
C TYR A 176 12.67 1.59 21.24
N PHE A 177 11.39 1.24 21.18
CA PHE A 177 10.96 -0.01 20.58
C PHE A 177 11.35 -0.10 19.09
N LEU A 178 11.08 0.96 18.32
CA LEU A 178 11.40 1.01 16.89
C LEU A 178 12.91 1.03 16.65
N ASP A 179 13.68 1.72 17.49
CA ASP A 179 15.15 1.68 17.46
C ASP A 179 15.68 0.26 17.68
N GLN A 180 15.15 -0.45 18.68
CA GLN A 180 15.51 -1.85 18.95
C GLN A 180 15.15 -2.78 17.80
N LEU A 181 13.97 -2.58 17.20
CA LEU A 181 13.52 -3.38 16.07
C LEU A 181 14.39 -3.14 14.83
N HIS A 182 14.71 -1.89 14.52
CA HIS A 182 15.59 -1.54 13.38
C HIS A 182 17.03 -2.02 13.62
N GLN A 183 17.56 -1.86 14.83
CA GLN A 183 18.87 -2.42 15.18
C GLN A 183 18.89 -3.94 15.02
N ALA A 184 17.84 -4.64 15.48
CA ALA A 184 17.74 -6.08 15.35
C ALA A 184 17.69 -6.54 13.88
N LEU A 185 16.96 -5.82 13.01
CA LEU A 185 16.96 -6.07 11.57
C LEU A 185 18.38 -6.02 10.99
N ASN A 186 19.15 -4.99 11.34
CA ASN A 186 20.51 -4.79 10.85
C ASN A 186 21.48 -5.90 11.30
N GLN A 187 21.16 -6.61 12.38
CA GLN A 187 21.94 -7.73 12.90
C GLN A 187 21.55 -9.11 12.34
N VAL A 188 20.45 -9.23 11.60
CA VAL A 188 20.07 -10.51 10.98
C VAL A 188 21.07 -10.85 9.88
N ASN A 189 21.79 -11.97 9.96
CA ASN A 189 22.59 -12.42 8.82
C ASN A 189 21.64 -12.92 7.72
N GLU A 190 21.74 -12.34 6.52
CA GLU A 190 21.04 -12.87 5.36
C GLU A 190 21.85 -14.06 4.83
N SER A 191 21.21 -15.21 4.77
CA SER A 191 21.78 -16.49 4.30
C SER A 191 21.64 -16.62 2.80
#